data_AF-A0A954S1D9-F1
#
_entry.id   AF-A0A954S1D9-F1
#
_cell.length_a   1.000
_cell.length_b   1.000
_cell.length_c   1.000
_cell.angle_alpha   90.00
_cell.angle_beta   90.00
_cell.angle_gamma   90.00
#
_symmetry.space_group_name_H-M   'P 1'
#
loop_
_entity.id
_entity.type
_entity.pdbx_description
1 polymer ?
#
loop_
_entity_poly.entity_id
_entity_poly.type
_entity_poly.pdbx_seq_one_letter_code
_entity_poly.pdbx_strand_id
1 'polypeptide(L)' 'MQRRYKEFIDLLPLTLSLAGLPTSDHGRYYNEEQIEARVFTIRHAYKAARQVVREAVQK' A
#
# COMPACT_ATOMS: atom_id res chain seq x y z
N MET A 1 -12.40 11.90 -10.26
CA MET A 1 -11.13 11.15 -10.33
C MET A 1 -10.01 11.79 -9.52
N GLN A 2 -9.72 13.08 -9.70
CA GLN A 2 -8.62 13.79 -9.02
C GLN A 2 -8.61 13.64 -7.48
N ARG A 3 -9.77 13.80 -6.80
CA ARG A 3 -9.86 13.65 -5.34
C ARG A 3 -9.45 12.26 -4.83
N ARG A 4 -9.91 11.20 -5.51
CA ARG A 4 -9.58 9.80 -5.14
C ARG A 4 -8.11 9.47 -5.42
N TYR A 5 -7.56 10.04 -6.50
CA TYR A 5 -6.13 9.92 -6.79
C TYR A 5 -5.28 10.61 -5.72
N LYS A 6 -5.64 11.84 -5.32
CA LYS A 6 -4.94 12.54 -4.23
C LYS A 6 -5.02 11.77 -2.91
N GLU A 7 -6.20 11.28 -2.52
CA GLU A 7 -6.38 10.45 -1.33
C GLU A 7 -5.47 9.21 -1.36
N PHE A 8 -5.38 8.54 -2.51
CA PHE A 8 -4.49 7.41 -2.69
C PHE A 8 -3.02 7.78 -2.46
N ILE A 9 -2.54 8.85 -3.12
CA ILE A 9 -1.15 9.32 -2.96
C ILE A 9 -0.85 9.72 -1.51
N ASP A 10 -1.76 10.45 -0.86
CA ASP A 10 -1.60 10.90 0.52
C ASP A 10 -1.54 9.70 1.50
N LEU A 11 -2.20 8.57 1.17
CA LEU A 11 -2.19 7.34 1.98
C LEU A 11 -1.06 6.36 1.63
N LEU A 12 -0.29 6.58 0.56
CA LEU A 12 0.78 5.67 0.14
C LEU A 12 1.84 5.41 1.24
N PRO A 13 2.34 6.41 1.98
CA PRO A 13 3.37 6.17 2.99
C PRO A 13 2.89 5.21 4.10
N LEU A 14 1.68 5.41 4.62
CA LEU A 14 1.09 4.52 5.61
C LEU A 14 0.81 3.14 5.03
N THR A 15 0.31 3.09 3.79
CA THR A 15 0.04 1.83 3.08
C THR A 15 1.30 0.97 2.96
N LEU A 16 2.41 1.56 2.50
CA LEU A 16 3.68 0.84 2.34
C LEU A 16 4.28 0.43 3.68
N SER A 17 4.15 1.28 4.71
CA SER A 17 4.60 0.96 6.08
C SER A 17 3.84 -0.22 6.67
N LEU A 18 2.52 -0.30 6.46
CA LEU A 18 1.69 -1.43 6.90
C LEU A 18 1.91 -2.70 6.07
N ALA A 19 2.23 -2.55 4.77
CA ALA A 19 2.50 -3.69 3.91
C ALA A 19 3.80 -4.44 4.30
N GLY A 20 4.78 -3.74 4.87
CA GLY A 20 6.01 -4.35 5.40
C GLY A 20 6.85 -5.10 4.36
N LEU A 21 6.64 -4.83 3.07
CA LEU A 21 7.31 -5.55 1.99
C LEU A 21 8.78 -5.10 1.87
N PRO A 22 9.73 -6.03 1.74
CA PRO A 22 11.13 -5.66 1.52
C PRO A 22 11.29 -4.99 0.14
N THR A 23 12.27 -4.09 0.03
CA THR A 23 12.75 -3.60 -1.26
C THR A 23 13.42 -4.74 -2.02
N SER A 24 13.38 -4.69 -3.36
CA SER A 24 14.15 -5.62 -4.19
C SER A 24 15.65 -5.39 -4.01
N ASP A 25 16.42 -6.47 -3.89
CA ASP A 25 17.88 -6.39 -3.95
C ASP A 25 18.35 -6.00 -5.36
N HIS A 26 19.49 -5.34 -5.45
CA HIS A 26 20.12 -5.04 -6.74
C HIS A 26 20.37 -6.34 -7.54
N GLY A 27 19.91 -6.36 -8.80
CA GLY A 27 20.06 -7.52 -9.68
C GLY A 27 19.10 -8.69 -9.41
N ARG A 28 18.20 -8.56 -8.42
CA ARG A 28 17.13 -9.55 -8.17
C ARG A 28 15.79 -8.99 -8.63
N TYR A 29 15.28 -9.55 -9.73
CA TYR A 29 13.97 -9.23 -10.26
C TYR A 29 12.93 -10.19 -9.71
N TYR A 30 11.73 -9.67 -9.46
CA TYR A 30 10.59 -10.50 -9.11
C TYR A 30 10.05 -11.20 -10.35
N ASN A 31 9.66 -12.46 -10.21
CA ASN A 31 8.82 -13.14 -11.19
C ASN A 31 7.35 -12.68 -11.04
N GLU A 32 6.49 -13.18 -11.92
CA GLU A 32 5.07 -12.81 -11.95
C GLU A 32 4.35 -13.13 -10.62
N GLU A 33 4.53 -14.34 -10.09
CA GLU A 33 3.92 -14.78 -8.83
C GLU A 33 4.35 -13.90 -7.64
N GLN A 34 5.63 -13.54 -7.58
CA GLN A 34 6.17 -12.66 -6.55
C GLN A 34 5.60 -11.25 -6.66
N ILE A 35 5.42 -10.73 -7.88
CA ILE A 35 4.74 -9.46 -8.09
C ILE A 35 3.27 -9.54 -7.65
N GLU A 36 2.57 -10.61 -8.00
CA GLU A 36 1.17 -10.81 -7.63
C GLU A 36 0.99 -10.84 -6.09
N ALA A 37 1.84 -11.58 -5.39
CA ALA A 37 1.84 -11.63 -3.92
C ALA A 37 2.06 -10.24 -3.30
N ARG A 38 2.95 -9.43 -3.89
CA ARG A 38 3.20 -8.05 -3.46
C ARG A 38 1.99 -7.16 -3.73
N VAL A 39 1.36 -7.26 -4.90
CA VAL A 39 0.14 -6.51 -5.24
C VAL A 39 -0.98 -6.84 -4.27
N PHE A 40 -1.20 -8.12 -3.97
CA PHE A 40 -2.19 -8.56 -2.98
C PHE A 40 -1.92 -7.91 -1.62
N THR A 41 -0.69 -7.98 -1.14
CA THR A 41 -0.28 -7.39 0.15
C THR A 41 -0.54 -5.88 0.20
N ILE A 42 -0.14 -5.14 -0.84
CA ILE A 42 -0.36 -3.68 -0.92
C ILE A 42 -1.85 -3.33 -0.92
N ARG A 43 -2.70 -4.10 -1.61
CA ARG A 43 -4.16 -3.87 -1.62
C ARG A 43 -4.77 -4.04 -0.23
N HIS A 44 -4.35 -5.08 0.49
CA HIS A 44 -4.80 -5.32 1.87
C HIS A 44 -4.34 -4.21 2.81
N ALA A 45 -3.07 -3.80 2.71
CA ALA A 45 -2.53 -2.70 3.50
C ALA A 45 -3.22 -1.36 3.21
N TYR A 46 -3.59 -1.07 1.96
CA TYR A 46 -4.33 0.14 1.60
C TYR A 46 -5.72 0.18 2.24
N LYS A 47 -6.41 -0.97 2.27
CA LYS A 47 -7.71 -1.09 2.95
C LYS A 47 -7.56 -0.80 4.46
N ALA A 48 -6.53 -1.34 5.09
CA ALA A 48 -6.23 -1.10 6.50
C ALA A 48 -5.88 0.38 6.77
N ALA A 49 -5.00 0.99 5.95
CA ALA A 49 -4.63 2.40 6.07
C ALA A 49 -5.84 3.33 5.99
N ARG A 50 -6.77 3.07 5.06
CA ARG A 50 -8.04 3.83 4.96
C ARG A 50 -8.91 3.68 6.20
N GLN A 51 -8.97 2.49 6.78
CA GLN A 51 -9.72 2.26 8.02
C GLN A 51 -9.12 3.07 9.18
N VAL A 52 -7.80 3.00 9.36
CA VAL A 52 -7.08 3.76 10.41
C VAL A 52 -7.33 5.26 10.28
N VAL A 53 -7.19 5.81 9.08
CA VAL A 53 -7.41 7.26 8.87
C VAL A 53 -8.86 7.65 9.11
N ARG A 54 -9.82 6.82 8.69
CA ARG A 54 -11.23 7.06 8.99
C ARG A 54 -11.48 7.09 10.50
N GLU A 55 -10.94 6.13 11.25
CA GLU A 55 -11.06 6.08 12.71
C GLU A 55 -10.36 7.25 13.41
N ALA A 56 -9.24 7.73 12.88
CA ALA A 56 -8.48 8.85 13.44
C ALA A 56 -9.17 10.21 13.22
N VAL A 57 -9.84 10.40 12.08
CA VAL A 57 -10.47 11.68 11.69
C VAL A 57 -11.94 11.78 12.15
N GLN A 58 -12.61 10.65 12.40
CA GLN A 58 -14.01 10.63 12.86
C GLN A 58 -14.15 10.71 14.39
N LYS A 59 -13.08 11.06 15.12
CA LYS A 59 -13.12 11.47 16.53
C LYS A 59 -13.34 12.97 16.64
#